data_AF-A0A0C9TR92-F1
#
_entry.id   AF-A0A0C9TR92-F1
#
_cell.length_a   1.000
_cell.length_b   1.000
_cell.length_c   1.000
_cell.angle_alpha   90.00
_cell.angle_beta   90.00
_cell.angle_gamma   90.00
#
_symmetry.space_group_name_H-M   'P 1'
#
loop_
_entity.id
_entity.type
_entity.pdbx_description
1 polymer ?
#
loop_
_entity_poly.entity_id
_entity_poly.type
_entity_poly.pdbx_seq_one_letter_code
_entity_poly.pdbx_strand_id
1 'polypeptide(L)' 'PDPMTFHPSRFLATPWKSPQQDPYKLIFGFGRRVRPEARFAELSLFLNVASVLATFDIFKAVGDQGRET' A
#
# COMPACT_ATOMS: atom_id res chain seq x y z
N PRO A 1 -1.69 -1.13 -19.07
CA PRO A 1 -1.33 -1.33 -17.65
C PRO A 1 0.07 -1.92 -17.54
N ASP A 2 0.81 -1.55 -16.49
CA ASP A 2 2.09 -2.15 -16.13
C ASP A 2 1.94 -2.76 -14.73
N PRO A 3 1.67 -4.07 -14.62
CA PRO A 3 1.33 -4.72 -13.34
C PRO A 3 2.54 -4.90 -12.42
N MET A 4 3.75 -4.91 -12.97
CA MET A 4 4.98 -5.14 -12.20
C MET A 4 5.50 -3.86 -11.56
N THR A 5 5.07 -2.69 -12.05
CA THR A 5 5.44 -1.41 -11.49
C THR A 5 4.64 -1.07 -10.24
N PHE A 6 5.35 -0.74 -9.16
CA PHE A 6 4.73 -0.20 -7.94
C PHE A 6 4.27 1.24 -8.17
N HIS A 7 3.00 1.41 -8.57
CA HIS A 7 2.39 2.73 -8.81
C HIS A 7 1.12 2.93 -7.97
N PRO A 8 1.19 3.45 -6.73
CA PRO A 8 0.04 3.59 -5.83
C PRO A 8 -1.08 4.48 -6.39
N SER A 9 -0.75 5.52 -7.15
CA SER A 9 -1.71 6.48 -7.70
C SER A 9 -2.69 5.87 -8.70
N ARG A 10 -2.47 4.63 -9.17
CA ARG A 10 -3.41 3.91 -10.07
C ARG A 10 -4.79 3.67 -9.46
N PHE A 11 -4.90 3.72 -8.14
CA PHE A 11 -6.14 3.55 -7.39
C PHE A 11 -6.80 4.88 -7.01
N LEU A 12 -6.21 6.02 -7.37
CA LEU A 12 -6.81 7.34 -7.16
C LEU A 12 -7.58 7.77 -8.40
N ALA A 13 -8.75 8.37 -8.20
CA ALA A 13 -9.52 8.97 -9.29
C ALA A 13 -8.84 10.27 -9.74
N THR A 14 -8.84 10.52 -11.04
CA THR A 14 -8.41 11.80 -11.63
C THR A 14 -9.51 12.33 -12.55
N PRO A 15 -9.52 13.63 -12.90
CA PRO A 15 -10.54 14.19 -13.79
C PRO A 15 -10.66 13.45 -15.14
N TRP A 16 -9.57 12.81 -15.58
CA TRP A 16 -9.45 12.20 -16.91
C TRP A 16 -9.45 10.67 -16.87
N LYS A 17 -9.45 10.06 -15.68
CA LYS A 17 -9.28 8.61 -15.54
C LYS A 17 -9.92 8.08 -14.27
N SER A 18 -10.79 7.08 -14.45
CA SER A 18 -11.34 6.29 -13.36
C SER A 18 -10.26 5.44 -12.68
N PRO A 19 -10.33 5.27 -11.35
CA PRO A 19 -9.37 4.44 -10.61
C PRO A 19 -9.47 2.98 -11.06
N GLN A 20 -8.36 2.25 -10.94
CA GLN A 20 -8.40 0.80 -11.09
C GLN A 20 -9.21 0.16 -9.96
N GLN A 21 -9.66 -1.08 -10.18
CA GLN A 21 -10.39 -1.83 -9.18
C GLN A 21 -9.60 -1.90 -7.88
N ASP A 22 -10.30 -1.55 -6.79
CA ASP A 22 -9.75 -1.62 -5.45
C ASP A 22 -9.30 -3.06 -5.13
N PRO A 23 -8.01 -3.29 -4.84
CA PRO A 23 -7.48 -4.61 -4.54
C PRO A 23 -8.08 -5.18 -3.25
N TYR A 24 -8.52 -4.35 -2.30
CA TYR A 24 -9.08 -4.82 -1.02
C TYR A 24 -10.29 -5.73 -1.18
N LYS A 25 -11.05 -5.55 -2.25
CA LYS A 25 -12.21 -6.40 -2.58
C LYS A 25 -11.84 -7.87 -2.86
N LEU A 26 -10.55 -8.16 -3.10
CA LEU A 26 -10.08 -9.46 -3.52
C LEU A 26 -8.97 -10.05 -2.62
N ILE A 27 -8.10 -9.23 -2.02
CA ILE A 27 -6.90 -9.75 -1.31
C ILE A 27 -7.22 -10.61 -0.08
N PHE A 28 -8.40 -10.46 0.52
CA PHE A 28 -8.84 -11.24 1.68
C PHE A 28 -9.75 -12.42 1.30
N GLY A 29 -9.83 -12.75 0.01
CA GLY A 29 -10.77 -13.72 -0.51
C GLY A 29 -12.17 -13.14 -0.66
N PHE A 30 -13.10 -13.95 -1.18
CA PHE A 30 -14.46 -13.54 -1.49
C PHE A 30 -15.47 -14.65 -1.13
N GLY A 31 -16.74 -14.25 -1.01
CA GLY A 31 -17.85 -15.17 -0.71
C GLY A 31 -17.80 -15.74 0.71
N ARG A 32 -18.30 -16.96 0.89
CA ARG A 32 -18.50 -17.60 2.21
C ARG A 32 -17.20 -17.92 2.97
N ARG A 33 -16.04 -17.75 2.34
CA ARG A 33 -14.70 -18.03 2.90
C ARG A 33 -13.81 -16.78 2.93
N VAL A 34 -14.39 -15.59 2.89
CA VAL A 34 -13.65 -14.35 3.13
C VAL A 34 -12.99 -14.38 4.51
N ARG A 35 -11.76 -13.86 4.63
CA ARG A 35 -11.07 -13.80 5.93
C ARG A 35 -11.85 -12.91 6.90
N PRO A 36 -12.27 -13.42 8.08
CA PRO A 36 -13.04 -12.65 9.06
C PRO A 36 -12.31 -11.39 9.56
N GLU A 37 -11.00 -11.50 9.76
CA GLU A 37 -10.14 -10.43 10.29
C GLU A 37 -9.65 -9.41 9.25
N ALA A 38 -10.22 -9.37 8.04
CA ALA A 38 -9.80 -8.47 6.96
C ALA A 38 -9.75 -6.99 7.38
N ARG A 39 -10.81 -6.50 8.03
CA ARG A 39 -10.90 -5.09 8.48
C ARG A 39 -9.89 -4.75 9.58
N PHE A 40 -9.60 -5.69 10.46
CA PHE A 40 -8.62 -5.48 11.51
C PHE A 40 -7.20 -5.40 10.93
N ALA A 41 -6.88 -6.29 9.98
CA ALA A 41 -5.61 -6.25 9.26
C ALA A 41 -5.43 -4.92 8.50
N GLU A 42 -6.49 -4.39 7.88
CA GLU A 42 -6.47 -3.11 7.20
C GLU A 42 -6.20 -1.94 8.16
N LEU A 43 -6.97 -1.81 9.23
CA LEU A 43 -6.83 -0.73 10.19
C LEU A 43 -5.46 -0.74 10.88
N SER A 44 -5.00 -1.94 11.27
CA SER A 44 -3.68 -2.09 11.86
C SER A 44 -2.56 -1.71 10.88
N LEU A 45 -2.64 -2.14 9.62
CA LEU A 45 -1.65 -1.76 8.60
C LEU A 45 -1.64 -0.25 8.37
N PHE A 46 -2.80 0.37 8.22
CA PHE A 46 -2.92 1.81 8.04
C PHE A 46 -2.31 2.58 9.20
N LEU A 47 -2.66 2.20 10.44
CA LEU A 47 -2.15 2.87 11.64
C LEU A 47 -0.64 2.71 11.77
N ASN A 48 -0.10 1.52 11.49
CA ASN A 48 1.35 1.30 11.55
C ASN A 48 2.08 2.17 10.53
N VAL A 49 1.63 2.18 9.27
CA VAL A 49 2.26 3.00 8.22
C VAL A 49 2.16 4.49 8.55
N ALA A 50 0.98 4.97 8.95
CA ALA A 50 0.78 6.37 9.33
C ALA A 50 1.64 6.77 10.53
N SER A 51 1.74 5.91 11.55
CA SER A 51 2.56 6.18 12.74
C SER A 51 4.04 6.23 12.38
N VAL A 52 4.53 5.28 11.58
CA VAL A 52 5.94 5.27 11.14
C VAL A 52 6.28 6.53 10.35
N LEU A 53 5.43 6.92 9.40
CA LEU A 53 5.66 8.13 8.58
C LEU A 53 5.50 9.44 9.38
N ALA A 54 4.77 9.42 10.50
CA ALA A 54 4.65 10.58 11.37
C ALA A 54 5.84 10.76 12.31
N THR A 55 6.58 9.68 12.63
CA THR A 55 7.68 9.70 13.60
C THR A 55 9.06 9.54 12.99
N PHE A 56 9.16 9.00 11.77
CA PHE A 56 10.43 8.70 11.12
C PHE A 56 10.45 9.19 9.67
N ASP A 57 11.61 9.68 9.26
CA ASP A 57 11.93 9.86 7.86
C ASP A 57 12.63 8.60 7.32
N ILE A 58 12.08 8.03 6.24
CA ILE A 58 12.58 6.78 5.65
C ILE A 58 13.46 7.11 4.44
N PHE A 59 14.72 6.70 4.50
CA PHE A 59 15.68 6.87 3.41
C PHE A 59 16.39 5.55 3.10
N LYS A 60 17.04 5.48 1.93
CA LYS A 60 17.90 4.35 1.58
C LYS A 60 19.05 4.27 2.58
N ALA A 61 19.48 3.05 2.88
CA ALA A 61 20.67 2.87 3.70
C ALA A 61 21.87 3.53 3.02
N VAL A 62 22.68 4.23 3.80
CA VAL A 62 23.95 4.78 3.32
C VAL A 62 24.99 3.68 3.44
N GLY A 63 25.59 3.29 2.32
CA GLY A 63 26.71 2.34 2.33
C GLY A 63 27.96 2.97 2.92
N ASP A 64 29.00 2.16 3.17
CA ASP A 64 30.25 2.57 3.85
C ASP A 64 30.96 3.78 3.21
N GLN A 65 30.64 4.11 1.96
CA GLN A 65 31.18 5.23 1.18
C GLN A 65 30.34 6.52 1.27
N GLY A 66 29.34 6.60 2.16
CA GLY A 66 28.51 7.80 2.32
C GLY A 66 27.51 8.04 1.18
N ARG A 67 27.23 7.03 0.34
CA ARG A 67 26.23 7.08 -0.74
C ARG A 67 25.09 6.12 -0.49
N GLU A 68 23.88 6.52 -0.87
CA GLU A 68 22.69 5.67 -0.87
C GLU A 68 22.93 4.42 -1.73
N THR A 69 22.63 3.23 -1.20
CA THR A 69 22.67 1.96 -1.94
C THR A 69 21.39 1.71 -2.72
#